data_AF-A0A1Y0N649-F1
#
_entry.id   AF-A0A1Y0N649-F1
#
_cell.length_a   1.000
_cell.length_b   1.000
_cell.length_c   1.000
_cell.angle_alpha   90.00
_cell.angle_beta   90.00
_cell.angle_gamma   90.00
#
_symmetry.space_group_name_H-M   'P 1'
#
loop_
_entity.id
_entity.type
_entity.pdbx_description
1 polymer ?
#
loop_
_entity_poly.entity_id
_entity_poly.type
_entity_poly.pdbx_seq_one_letter_code
_entity_poly.pdbx_strand_id
1 'polypeptide(L)'
;MPTTTPLIPLSMPVPSGEQLKAARLAAGLNQAQAAELMGYSLQTGSRGGVQSRTWQALESPTDDRNMQGPVFAMFLLLTGQHPTLQLVTREPQAPDAAKNPDAA
;
A
#
# COMPACT_ATOMS: atom_id res chain seq x y z
N MET A 1 11.17 -23.18 -25.61
CA MET A 1 9.84 -23.28 -24.98
C MET A 1 9.70 -22.12 -24.01
N PRO A 2 8.79 -21.15 -24.19
CA PRO A 2 8.57 -20.12 -23.19
C PRO A 2 7.96 -20.77 -21.94
N THR A 3 8.61 -20.63 -20.79
CA THR A 3 8.09 -21.10 -19.51
C THR A 3 7.00 -20.14 -19.07
N THR A 4 5.74 -20.49 -19.26
CA THR A 4 4.60 -19.71 -18.75
C THR A 4 4.53 -19.88 -17.24
N THR A 5 5.03 -18.90 -16.48
CA THR A 5 4.80 -18.86 -15.03
C THR A 5 3.30 -18.74 -14.76
N PRO A 6 2.68 -19.65 -13.99
CA PRO A 6 1.25 -19.55 -13.70
C PRO A 6 0.97 -18.30 -12.86
N LEU A 7 -0.02 -17.51 -13.29
CA LEU A 7 -0.51 -16.35 -12.53
C LEU A 7 -1.40 -16.84 -11.38
N ILE A 8 -1.00 -16.56 -10.14
CA ILE A 8 -1.80 -16.86 -8.95
C ILE A 8 -2.53 -15.58 -8.52
N PRO A 9 -3.86 -15.50 -8.66
CA PRO A 9 -4.62 -14.33 -8.22
C PRO A 9 -4.62 -14.24 -6.69
N LEU A 10 -4.30 -13.06 -6.15
CA LEU A 10 -4.41 -12.79 -4.72
C LEU A 10 -5.81 -12.25 -4.40
N SER A 11 -6.44 -12.79 -3.37
CA SER A 11 -7.71 -12.26 -2.85
C SER A 11 -7.44 -10.95 -2.12
N MET A 12 -7.87 -9.84 -2.72
CA MET A 12 -7.67 -8.48 -2.21
C MET A 12 -9.02 -7.76 -2.17
N PRO A 13 -9.85 -7.99 -1.12
CA PRO A 13 -11.18 -7.41 -1.04
C PRO A 13 -11.13 -5.89 -0.91
N VAL A 14 -12.14 -5.22 -1.48
CA VAL A 14 -12.35 -3.78 -1.31
C VAL A 14 -12.84 -3.52 0.13
N PRO A 15 -12.15 -2.70 0.93
CA PRO A 15 -12.61 -2.36 2.28
C PRO A 15 -13.80 -1.40 2.23
N SER A 16 -14.61 -1.42 3.29
CA SER A 16 -15.50 -0.29 3.59
C SER A 16 -14.70 0.89 4.15
N GLY A 17 -15.28 2.10 4.12
CA GLY A 17 -14.67 3.27 4.75
C GLY A 17 -14.43 3.10 6.25
N GLU A 18 -15.29 2.35 6.95
CA GLU A 18 -15.10 2.00 8.36
C GLU A 18 -13.91 1.06 8.57
N GLN A 19 -13.73 0.07 7.71
CA GLN A 19 -12.58 -0.84 7.77
C GLN A 19 -11.26 -0.11 7.49
N LEU A 20 -11.25 0.79 6.50
CA LEU A 20 -10.09 1.64 6.21
C LEU A 20 -9.75 2.53 7.42
N LYS A 21 -10.75 3.18 8.00
CA LYS A 21 -10.60 4.02 9.19
C LYS A 21 -10.07 3.23 10.38
N ALA A 22 -10.61 2.04 10.63
CA ALA A 22 -10.17 1.17 11.71
C ALA A 22 -8.70 0.76 11.54
N ALA A 23 -8.30 0.31 10.34
CA ALA A 23 -6.91 -0.03 10.04
C ALA A 23 -5.97 1.18 10.20
N ARG A 24 -6.41 2.39 9.79
CA ARG A 24 -5.61 3.61 9.99
C ARG A 24 -5.40 3.91 11.47
N LEU A 25 -6.45 3.82 12.27
CA LEU A 25 -6.37 4.08 13.70
C LEU A 25 -5.49 3.04 14.42
N ALA A 26 -5.59 1.77 14.04
CA ALA A 26 -4.75 0.71 14.57
C ALA A 26 -3.26 0.89 14.19
N ALA A 27 -2.95 1.51 13.06
CA ALA A 27 -1.59 1.95 12.71
C ALA A 27 -1.11 3.21 13.47
N GLY A 28 -1.96 3.84 14.29
CA GLY A 28 -1.61 5.08 15.00
C GLY A 28 -1.50 6.31 14.10
N LEU A 29 -2.09 6.29 12.90
CA LEU A 29 -1.97 7.37 11.92
C LEU A 29 -3.19 8.30 11.95
N ASN A 30 -2.96 9.60 11.76
CA ASN A 30 -4.01 10.53 11.36
C ASN A 30 -4.27 10.45 9.83
N GLN A 31 -5.35 11.06 9.35
CA GLN A 31 -5.73 11.00 7.92
C GLN A 31 -4.65 11.59 6.99
N ALA A 32 -3.98 12.67 7.39
CA ALA A 32 -2.92 13.28 6.58
C ALA A 32 -1.68 12.38 6.48
N GLN A 33 -1.27 11.77 7.59
CA GLN A 33 -0.14 10.83 7.61
C GLN A 33 -0.41 9.59 6.76
N ALA A 34 -1.63 9.04 6.82
CA ALA A 34 -2.00 7.88 6.01
C ALA A 34 -2.09 8.24 4.52
N ALA A 35 -2.63 9.43 4.20
CA ALA A 35 -2.63 9.96 2.86
C ALA A 35 -1.22 10.15 2.30
N GLU A 36 -0.32 10.74 3.09
CA GLU A 36 1.09 10.93 2.75
C GLU A 36 1.79 9.60 2.49
N LEU A 37 1.63 8.62 3.40
CA LEU A 37 2.17 7.27 3.28
C LEU A 37 1.78 6.60 1.96
N MET A 38 0.54 6.81 1.52
CA MET A 38 -0.01 6.21 0.30
C MET A 38 0.09 7.11 -0.94
N GLY A 39 0.74 8.28 -0.83
CA GLY A 39 0.95 9.19 -1.96
C GLY A 39 -0.30 9.96 -2.42
N TYR A 40 -1.33 10.07 -1.60
CA TYR A 40 -2.49 10.92 -1.89
C TYR A 40 -2.18 12.40 -1.65
N SER A 41 -2.75 13.28 -2.48
CA SER A 41 -2.53 14.72 -2.38
C SER A 41 -2.93 15.28 -1.02
N LEU A 42 -2.07 16.14 -0.49
CA LEU A 42 -2.28 16.92 0.72
C LEU A 42 -2.56 18.39 0.35
N GLN A 43 -3.46 19.01 1.10
CA GLN A 43 -3.81 20.42 0.96
C GLN A 43 -3.67 21.12 2.31
N THR A 44 -3.08 22.30 2.30
CA THR A 44 -3.02 23.17 3.47
C THR A 44 -4.38 23.82 3.69
N GLY A 45 -4.96 23.59 4.86
CA GLY A 45 -6.21 24.20 5.30
C GLY A 45 -6.03 25.64 5.76
N SER A 46 -7.14 26.37 5.86
CA SER A 46 -7.19 27.79 6.23
C SER A 46 -6.58 28.13 7.60
N ARG A 47 -6.46 27.14 8.50
CA ARG A 47 -5.87 27.29 9.84
C ARG A 47 -4.47 26.67 9.96
N GLY A 48 -3.78 26.44 8.84
CA GLY A 48 -2.42 25.89 8.82
C GLY A 48 -2.31 24.37 9.00
N GLY A 49 -3.43 23.66 9.20
CA GLY A 49 -3.44 22.20 9.24
C GLY A 49 -3.36 21.57 7.85
N VAL A 50 -2.82 20.36 7.74
CA VAL A 50 -2.74 19.62 6.47
C VAL A 50 -3.85 18.56 6.41
N GLN A 51 -4.53 18.45 5.28
CA GLN A 51 -5.63 17.50 5.08
C GLN A 51 -5.56 16.85 3.69
N SER A 52 -6.11 15.63 3.56
CA SER A 52 -6.33 14.99 2.25
C SER A 52 -7.82 14.81 2.00
N ARG A 53 -8.34 15.51 0.98
CA ARG A 53 -9.75 15.37 0.56
C ARG A 53 -10.05 13.96 0.06
N THR A 54 -9.10 13.34 -0.64
CA THR A 54 -9.25 11.98 -1.15
C THR A 54 -9.35 10.99 -0.01
N TRP A 55 -8.42 11.03 0.97
CA TRP A 55 -8.47 10.11 2.11
C TRP A 55 -9.75 10.30 2.95
N GLN A 56 -10.14 11.55 3.19
CA GLN A 56 -11.38 11.86 3.91
C GLN A 56 -12.60 11.23 3.25
N ALA A 57 -12.66 11.26 1.91
CA ALA A 57 -13.74 10.65 1.16
C ALA A 57 -13.73 9.12 1.24
N LEU A 58 -12.55 8.49 1.15
CA LEU A 58 -12.42 7.04 1.25
C LEU A 58 -12.87 6.48 2.61
N GLU A 59 -12.79 7.29 3.67
CA GLU A 59 -13.29 6.92 5.02
C GLU A 59 -14.72 7.38 5.29
N SER A 60 -15.34 8.10 4.35
CA SER A 60 -16.66 8.67 4.55
C SER A 60 -17.74 7.58 4.44
N PRO A 61 -18.68 7.49 5.40
CA PRO A 61 -19.79 6.55 5.31
C PRO A 61 -20.86 6.99 4.30
N THR A 62 -20.81 8.24 3.82
CA THR A 62 -21.78 8.82 2.90
C THR A 62 -21.20 9.07 1.50
N ASP A 63 -19.97 8.64 1.24
CA ASP A 63 -19.32 8.74 -0.06
C ASP A 63 -19.16 7.33 -0.62
N ASP A 64 -19.57 7.09 -1.87
CA ASP A 64 -19.53 5.76 -2.48
C ASP A 64 -18.11 5.36 -2.93
N ARG A 65 -17.12 6.24 -2.75
CA ARG A 65 -15.72 5.96 -3.07
C ARG A 65 -15.10 5.01 -2.06
N ASN A 66 -14.64 3.87 -2.56
CA ASN A 66 -13.88 2.90 -1.78
C ASN A 66 -12.42 2.83 -2.24
N MET A 67 -11.52 2.52 -1.31
CA MET A 67 -10.13 2.23 -1.64
C MET A 67 -10.08 0.92 -2.43
N GLN A 68 -9.29 0.85 -3.50
CA GLN A 68 -9.16 -0.40 -4.24
C GLN A 68 -8.49 -1.47 -3.36
N GLY A 69 -8.96 -2.71 -3.43
CA GLY A 69 -8.46 -3.80 -2.58
C GLY A 69 -6.94 -3.99 -2.59
N PRO A 70 -6.26 -3.98 -3.75
CA PRO A 70 -4.80 -4.05 -3.79
C PRO A 70 -4.09 -2.85 -3.11
N VAL A 71 -4.68 -1.66 -3.19
CA VAL A 71 -4.15 -0.46 -2.52
C VAL A 71 -4.31 -0.57 -1.00
N PHE A 72 -5.47 -1.09 -0.55
CA PHE A 72 -5.68 -1.38 0.87
C PHE A 72 -4.74 -2.45 1.39
N ALA A 73 -4.51 -3.52 0.63
CA ALA A 73 -3.55 -4.56 1.00
C ALA A 73 -2.12 -4.00 1.14
N MET A 74 -1.71 -3.10 0.23
CA MET A 74 -0.43 -2.40 0.36
C MET A 74 -0.39 -1.50 1.61
N PHE A 75 -1.47 -0.79 1.93
CA PHE A 75 -1.56 -0.02 3.17
C PHE A 75 -1.40 -0.90 4.41
N LEU A 76 -2.06 -2.06 4.44
CA LEU A 76 -1.91 -3.04 5.52
C LEU A 76 -0.48 -3.58 5.60
N LEU A 77 0.16 -3.84 4.46
CA LEU A 77 1.55 -4.31 4.39
C LEU A 77 2.54 -3.26 4.91
N LEU A 78 2.41 -2.00 4.50
CA LEU A 78 3.25 -0.89 4.94
C LEU A 78 3.07 -0.57 6.43
N THR A 79 1.88 -0.84 6.98
CA THR A 79 1.57 -0.63 8.40
C THR A 79 1.75 -1.89 9.25
N GLY A 80 2.18 -3.01 8.67
CA GLY A 80 2.39 -4.28 9.40
C GLY A 80 1.11 -4.95 9.88
N GLN A 81 -0.05 -4.63 9.30
CA GLN A 81 -1.37 -5.11 9.69
C GLN A 81 -1.96 -6.16 8.74
N HIS A 82 -1.23 -6.53 7.67
CA HIS A 82 -1.75 -7.49 6.71
C HIS A 82 -1.86 -8.89 7.34
N PRO A 83 -3.00 -9.60 7.20
CA PRO A 83 -3.29 -10.79 8.02
C PRO A 83 -2.39 -11.99 7.74
N THR A 84 -1.82 -12.10 6.54
CA THR A 84 -1.09 -13.31 6.08
C THR A 84 0.26 -13.02 5.45
N LEU A 85 0.61 -11.75 5.22
CA LEU A 85 1.80 -11.35 4.47
C LEU A 85 2.48 -10.22 5.21
N GLN A 86 3.80 -10.09 5.03
CA GLN A 86 4.59 -9.00 5.58
C GLN A 86 5.63 -8.56 4.55
N LEU A 87 5.99 -7.28 4.56
CA LEU A 87 7.12 -6.79 3.77
C LEU A 87 8.43 -7.14 4.49
N VAL A 88 9.40 -7.63 3.73
CA VAL A 88 10.76 -7.86 4.19
C VAL A 88 11.71 -7.07 3.31
N THR A 89 12.80 -6.57 3.89
CA THR A 89 13.85 -5.91 3.12
C THR A 89 14.42 -6.92 2.13
N ARG A 90 14.61 -6.50 0.87
CA ARG A 90 15.29 -7.33 -0.11
C ARG A 90 16.76 -7.45 0.30
N GLU A 91 17.27 -8.67 0.38
CA GLU A 91 18.71 -8.89 0.57
C GLU A 91 19.49 -8.34 -0.64
N PRO A 92 20.66 -7.70 -0.42
CA PRO A 92 21.50 -7.28 -1.53
C PRO A 92 21.92 -8.52 -2.33
N GLN A 93 21.41 -8.65 -3.54
CA GLN A 93 21.86 -9.70 -4.45
C GLN A 93 23.31 -9.38 -4.83
N ALA A 94 24.27 -10.21 -4.42
CA ALA A 94 25.64 -10.10 -4.89
C ALA A 94 25.66 -10.19 -6.43
N PRO A 95 26.46 -9.38 -7.13
CA PRO A 95 26.54 -9.43 -8.58
C PRO A 95 26.95 -10.84 -9.04
N ASP A 96 26.17 -11.39 -9.98
CA ASP A 96 26.40 -12.69 -10.60
C ASP A 96 27.78 -12.72 -11.28
N ALA A 97 28.77 -13.35 -10.64
CA ALA A 97 30.11 -13.55 -11.21
C ALA A 97 30.16 -14.68 -12.26
N ALA A 98 29.02 -15.29 -12.60
CA ALA A 98 28.93 -16.49 -13.43
C ALA A 98 28.55 -16.24 -14.90
N LYS A 99 29.01 -15.14 -15.50
CA LYS A 99 28.93 -14.94 -16.96
C LYS A 99 30.25 -14.37 -17.50
N ASN A 100 31.23 -15.27 -17.65
CA ASN A 100 32.05 -15.41 -18.85
C ASN A 100 33.10 -16.53 -18.65
N PRO A 101 32.78 -17.79 -19.01
CA PRO A 101 33.80 -18.75 -19.41
C PRO A 101 34.08 -18.54 -20.91
N ASP A 102 35.15 -17.81 -21.22
CA ASP A 102 35.90 -17.81 -22.49
C ASP A 102 36.34 -16.39 -22.90
N ALA A 103 37.58 -16.08 -22.54
CA ALA A 103 38.48 -15.25 -23.33
C ALA A 103 39.90 -15.68 -22.95
N ALA A 104 40.30 -16.88 -23.41
CA ALA A 104 41.68 -17.34 -23.47
C ALA A 104 42.01 -17.61 -24.94
#